data_AF-A0A498P6Z4-F1
#
_entry.id   AF-A0A498P6Z4-F1
#
_cell.length_a   1.000
_cell.length_b   1.000
_cell.length_c   1.000
_cell.angle_alpha   90.00
_cell.angle_beta   90.00
_cell.angle_gamma   90.00
#
_symmetry.space_group_name_H-M   'P 1'
#
loop_
_entity.id
_entity.type
_entity.pdbx_description
1 polymer ?
#
loop_
_entity_poly.entity_id
_entity_poly.type
_entity_poly.pdbx_seq_one_letter_code
_entity_poly.pdbx_strand_id
1 'polypeptide(L)'
;MNHFSLTAPAELCKSRPLDLVFIIDSSRSVRPAEFEKVKIFLSEMVDSLDIGSDATRVALVNYASTVNIEFPLKKYFSKAEVKQAFSRNRIWGKELKGTQLAHVAWSPDSKILLFGMANGEIHIYDNQGNFIVSAEML
;
A
#
# COMPACT_ATOMS: atom_id res chain seq x y z
N MET A 1 -34.88 -40.56 8.70
CA MET A 1 -34.51 -39.25 8.15
C MET A 1 -33.28 -38.81 8.93
N ASN A 2 -32.12 -38.83 8.29
CA ASN A 2 -30.84 -38.61 8.99
C ASN A 2 -30.44 -37.15 8.76
N HIS A 3 -30.38 -36.40 9.85
CA HIS A 3 -29.95 -35.01 9.86
C HIS A 3 -28.42 -34.99 9.76
N PHE A 4 -27.89 -34.68 8.58
CA PHE A 4 -26.45 -34.42 8.40
C PHE A 4 -26.16 -33.01 8.92
N SER A 5 -25.58 -32.92 10.12
CA SER A 5 -25.00 -31.67 10.61
C SER A 5 -23.56 -31.61 10.13
N LEU A 6 -23.26 -30.68 9.22
CA LEU A 6 -21.90 -30.36 8.80
C LEU A 6 -21.30 -29.38 9.83
N THR A 7 -20.84 -29.88 10.97
CA THR A 7 -19.88 -29.14 11.80
C THR A 7 -18.48 -29.37 11.25
N ALA A 8 -18.16 -28.71 10.13
CA ALA A 8 -16.76 -28.40 9.87
C ALA A 8 -16.29 -27.48 11.02
N PRO A 9 -15.19 -27.77 11.73
CA PRO A 9 -14.60 -26.77 12.59
C PRO A 9 -14.30 -25.59 11.66
N ALA A 10 -14.84 -24.42 12.00
CA ALA A 10 -14.39 -23.19 11.38
C ALA A 10 -12.94 -22.95 11.84
N GLU A 11 -11.99 -23.71 11.29
CA GLU A 11 -10.69 -23.16 10.95
C GLU A 11 -10.99 -22.08 9.90
N LEU A 12 -11.57 -20.96 10.36
CA LEU A 12 -11.49 -19.68 9.68
C LEU A 12 -10.04 -19.58 9.24
N CYS A 13 -9.80 -19.41 7.93
CA CYS A 13 -8.47 -19.15 7.41
C CYS A 13 -7.78 -18.16 8.35
N LYS A 14 -6.87 -18.63 9.22
CA LYS A 14 -6.15 -17.75 10.12
C LYS A 14 -5.37 -16.84 9.18
N SER A 15 -5.71 -15.55 9.19
CA SER A 15 -5.00 -14.56 8.40
C SER A 15 -3.53 -14.71 8.74
N ARG A 16 -2.74 -15.21 7.79
CA ARG A 16 -1.29 -15.22 7.98
C ARG A 16 -0.82 -13.77 8.08
N PRO A 17 0.28 -13.49 8.79
CA PRO A 17 0.90 -12.19 8.75
C PRO A 17 1.09 -11.77 7.28
N LEU A 18 0.54 -10.61 6.92
CA LEU A 18 0.51 -10.10 5.56
C LEU A 18 1.03 -8.68 5.56
N ASP A 19 1.96 -8.39 4.66
CA ASP A 19 2.36 -7.02 4.35
C ASP A 19 1.57 -6.54 3.14
N LEU A 20 0.67 -5.58 3.38
CA LEU A 20 -0.13 -4.96 2.33
C LEU A 20 0.35 -3.53 2.09
N VAL A 21 0.72 -3.23 0.85
CA VAL A 21 1.20 -1.90 0.45
C VAL A 21 0.20 -1.32 -0.55
N PHE A 22 -0.43 -0.22 -0.17
CA PHE A 22 -1.26 0.57 -1.08
C PHE A 22 -0.39 1.57 -1.82
N ILE A 23 -0.51 1.58 -3.15
CA ILE A 23 0.18 2.54 -4.01
C ILE A 23 -0.90 3.34 -4.72
N ILE A 24 -0.99 4.63 -4.39
CA ILE A 24 -2.00 5.53 -4.93
C ILE A 24 -1.33 6.42 -5.96
N ASP A 25 -1.87 6.47 -7.18
CA ASP A 25 -1.53 7.50 -8.16
C ASP A 25 -2.17 8.83 -7.75
N SER A 26 -1.34 9.83 -7.43
CA SER A 26 -1.79 11.20 -7.15
C SER A 26 -1.41 12.22 -8.23
N SER A 27 -1.28 11.78 -9.48
CA SER A 27 -1.13 12.67 -10.61
C SER A 27 -2.29 13.69 -10.69
N ARG A 28 -2.02 14.84 -11.32
CA ARG A 28 -2.96 15.98 -11.43
C ARG A 28 -4.32 15.66 -12.06
N SER A 29 -4.50 14.48 -12.63
CA SER A 29 -5.75 14.02 -13.26
C SER A 29 -6.84 13.69 -12.24
N VAL A 30 -6.50 13.41 -10.98
CA VAL A 30 -7.46 12.99 -9.96
C VAL A 30 -8.07 14.21 -9.26
N ARG A 31 -9.39 14.34 -9.33
CA ARG A 31 -10.15 15.43 -8.70
C ARG A 31 -10.32 15.17 -7.20
N PRO A 32 -10.47 16.20 -6.34
CA PRO A 32 -10.64 16.02 -4.89
C PRO A 32 -11.76 15.04 -4.51
N ALA A 33 -12.89 15.05 -5.24
CA ALA A 33 -14.00 14.14 -5.00
C ALA A 33 -13.66 12.66 -5.30
N GLU A 34 -12.80 12.39 -6.27
CA GLU A 34 -12.36 11.01 -6.58
C GLU A 34 -11.39 10.49 -5.51
N PHE A 35 -10.57 11.37 -4.91
CA PHE A 35 -9.69 10.97 -3.80
C PHE A 35 -10.46 10.61 -2.53
N GLU A 36 -11.56 11.31 -2.22
CA GLU A 36 -12.39 10.93 -1.07
C GLU A 36 -12.98 9.52 -1.27
N LYS A 37 -13.33 9.15 -2.50
CA LYS A 37 -13.72 7.76 -2.80
C LYS A 37 -12.58 6.77 -2.59
N VAL A 38 -11.34 7.13 -2.97
CA VAL A 38 -10.16 6.29 -2.70
C VAL A 38 -9.95 6.12 -1.19
N LYS A 39 -10.06 7.18 -0.39
CA LYS A 39 -9.93 7.08 1.08
C LYS A 39 -11.00 6.20 1.70
N ILE A 40 -12.25 6.30 1.21
CA ILE A 40 -13.35 5.43 1.64
C ILE A 40 -13.03 3.98 1.29
N PHE A 41 -12.66 3.70 0.04
CA PHE A 41 -12.30 2.36 -0.41
C PHE A 41 -11.16 1.74 0.44
N LEU A 42 -10.10 2.50 0.70
CA LEU A 42 -8.98 2.05 1.54
C LEU A 42 -9.44 1.76 2.97
N SER A 43 -10.32 2.60 3.52
CA SER A 43 -10.86 2.42 4.86
C SER A 43 -11.73 1.17 4.97
N GLU A 44 -12.59 0.93 3.98
CA GLU A 44 -13.43 -0.27 3.88
C GLU A 44 -12.60 -1.54 3.72
N MET A 45 -11.53 -1.48 2.93
CA MET A 45 -10.60 -2.60 2.79
C MET A 45 -9.91 -2.92 4.12
N VAL A 46 -9.43 -1.90 4.85
CA VAL A 46 -8.82 -2.09 6.18
C VAL A 46 -9.80 -2.66 7.21
N ASP A 47 -11.09 -2.34 7.11
CA ASP A 47 -12.11 -2.92 8.00
C ASP A 47 -12.22 -4.44 7.84
N SER A 48 -11.93 -4.97 6.64
CA SER A 48 -11.95 -6.42 6.34
C SER A 48 -10.70 -7.21 6.76
N LEU A 49 -9.60 -6.51 7.09
CA LEU A 49 -8.31 -7.13 7.41
C LEU A 49 -8.15 -7.35 8.92
N ASP A 50 -7.28 -8.26 9.32
CA ASP A 50 -6.84 -8.40 10.72
C ASP A 50 -5.53 -7.62 10.92
N ILE A 51 -5.62 -6.39 11.45
CA ILE A 51 -4.47 -5.46 11.56
C ILE A 51 -3.76 -5.64 12.90
N GLY A 52 -2.44 -5.82 12.87
CA GLY A 52 -1.63 -5.99 14.08
C GLY A 52 -0.13 -6.11 13.80
N SER A 53 0.70 -6.03 14.85
CA SER A 53 2.16 -6.20 14.75
C SER A 53 2.58 -7.57 14.19
N ASP A 54 1.82 -8.60 14.57
CA ASP A 54 2.02 -10.00 14.22
C ASP A 54 0.89 -10.54 13.32
N ALA A 55 0.16 -9.62 12.67
CA ALA A 55 -0.94 -9.92 11.74
C ALA A 55 -0.74 -9.14 10.44
N THR A 56 -1.79 -8.53 9.88
CA THR A 56 -1.66 -7.69 8.69
C THR A 56 -1.05 -6.33 9.06
N ARG A 57 -0.03 -5.94 8.31
CA ARG A 57 0.61 -4.63 8.39
C ARG A 57 0.32 -3.88 7.10
N VAL A 58 0.11 -2.56 7.20
CA VAL A 58 -0.29 -1.73 6.07
C VAL A 58 0.71 -0.59 5.87
N ALA A 59 1.12 -0.38 4.63
CA ALA A 59 1.85 0.82 4.21
C ALA A 59 1.04 1.59 3.17
N LEU A 60 1.27 2.89 3.12
CA LEU A 60 0.74 3.76 2.09
C LEU A 60 1.89 4.47 1.38
N VAL A 61 1.94 4.25 0.08
CA VAL A 61 2.83 4.92 -0.86
C VAL A 61 1.98 5.81 -1.76
N ASN A 62 2.32 7.09 -1.78
CA ASN A 62 1.82 8.02 -2.75
C ASN A 62 2.80 8.12 -3.92
N TYR A 63 2.32 7.81 -5.12
CA TYR A 63 3.08 7.87 -6.35
C TYR A 63 2.63 9.09 -7.18
N ALA A 64 3.54 10.05 -7.33
CA ALA A 64 3.30 11.34 -8.00
C ALA A 64 4.60 11.78 -8.71
N SER A 65 5.02 13.06 -8.61
CA SER A 65 6.36 13.56 -9.05
C SER A 65 7.54 12.79 -8.48
N THR A 66 7.32 12.20 -7.33
CA THR A 66 8.29 11.52 -6.49
C THR A 66 7.50 10.44 -5.76
N VAL A 67 8.15 9.31 -5.49
CA VAL A 67 7.61 8.35 -4.53
C VAL A 67 7.63 9.00 -3.15
N ASN A 68 6.48 9.05 -2.50
CA ASN A 68 6.38 9.50 -1.11
C ASN A 68 5.78 8.37 -0.27
N ILE A 69 6.52 7.88 0.72
CA ILE A 69 5.97 6.93 1.68
C ILE A 69 5.24 7.72 2.76
N GLU A 70 3.91 7.76 2.67
CA GLU A 70 3.07 8.44 3.65
C GLU A 70 3.15 7.75 5.02
N PHE A 71 3.23 6.41 5.02
CA PHE A 71 3.66 5.63 6.17
C PHE A 71 4.13 4.21 5.80
N PRO A 72 5.15 3.68 6.49
CA PRO A 72 5.64 2.31 6.30
C PRO A 72 4.86 1.27 7.11
N LEU A 73 5.04 -0.01 6.77
CA LEU A 73 4.34 -1.19 7.34
C LEU A 73 4.37 -1.26 8.87
N LYS A 74 5.44 -0.77 9.52
CA LYS A 74 5.66 -0.88 10.97
C LYS A 74 5.31 0.39 11.74
N LYS A 75 4.55 1.32 11.15
CA LYS A 75 4.16 2.57 11.81
C LYS A 75 2.87 2.42 12.63
N TYR A 76 1.89 1.68 12.11
CA TYR A 76 0.56 1.55 12.72
C TYR A 76 0.18 0.08 12.87
N PHE A 77 -0.42 -0.25 14.01
CA PHE A 77 -0.78 -1.63 14.35
C PHE A 77 -2.26 -1.78 14.73
N SER A 78 -3.07 -0.75 14.50
CA SER A 78 -4.51 -0.80 14.68
C SER A 78 -5.27 -0.24 13.48
N LYS A 79 -6.47 -0.79 13.21
CA LYS A 79 -7.38 -0.28 12.16
C LYS A 79 -7.65 1.22 12.32
N ALA A 80 -7.83 1.68 13.55
CA ALA A 80 -8.16 3.07 13.86
C ALA A 80 -7.02 4.02 13.44
N GLU A 81 -5.77 3.67 13.75
CA GLU A 81 -4.61 4.48 13.37
C GLU A 81 -4.40 4.51 11.86
N VAL A 82 -4.53 3.36 11.18
CA VAL A 82 -4.41 3.27 9.72
C VAL A 82 -5.48 4.11 9.03
N LYS A 83 -6.75 3.99 9.45
CA LYS A 83 -7.86 4.80 8.91
C LYS A 83 -7.68 6.28 9.18
N GLN A 84 -7.20 6.64 10.37
CA GLN A 84 -6.88 8.02 10.70
C GLN A 84 -5.76 8.57 9.80
N ALA A 85 -4.75 7.76 9.47
CA ALA A 85 -3.68 8.15 8.57
C ALA A 85 -4.22 8.42 7.14
N PHE A 86 -5.10 7.57 6.61
CA PHE A 86 -5.75 7.81 5.32
C PHE A 86 -6.50 9.15 5.27
N SER A 87 -7.22 9.50 6.34
CA SER A 87 -7.96 10.76 6.41
C SER A 87 -7.06 11.99 6.53
N ARG A 88 -5.93 11.88 7.24
CA ARG A 88 -4.99 12.99 7.51
C ARG A 88 -4.04 13.29 6.36
N ASN A 89 -3.65 12.27 5.60
CA ASN A 89 -2.63 12.45 4.58
C ASN A 89 -3.18 13.30 3.43
N ARG A 90 -2.47 14.40 3.19
CA ARG A 90 -2.84 15.41 2.21
C ARG A 90 -2.20 15.06 0.88
N ILE A 91 -2.81 14.09 0.19
CA ILE A 91 -2.34 13.51 -1.08
C ILE A 91 -2.66 14.48 -2.23
N TRP A 92 -1.93 15.58 -2.38
CA TRP A 92 -2.08 16.46 -3.54
C TRP A 92 -0.74 16.92 -4.14
N GLY A 93 -0.73 17.05 -5.47
CA GLY A 93 -0.15 18.23 -6.10
C GLY A 93 1.30 18.16 -6.54
N LYS A 94 1.84 16.98 -6.91
CA LYS A 94 3.15 16.95 -7.58
C LYS A 94 3.13 16.06 -8.81
N GLU A 95 3.41 16.64 -9.96
CA GLU A 95 3.42 16.00 -11.28
C GLU A 95 4.79 15.38 -11.57
N LEU A 96 4.84 14.14 -12.06
CA LEU A 96 5.99 13.65 -12.83
C LEU A 96 5.76 14.06 -14.28
N LYS A 97 6.63 14.89 -14.84
CA LYS A 97 6.73 15.01 -16.29
C LYS A 97 7.56 13.83 -16.79
N GLY A 98 6.92 12.88 -17.48
CA GLY A 98 7.62 12.04 -18.45
C GLY A 98 7.84 10.57 -18.13
N THR A 99 7.45 10.03 -16.97
CA THR A 99 7.66 8.60 -16.67
C THR A 99 6.48 7.96 -15.92
N GLN A 100 5.96 6.85 -16.46
CA GLN A 100 4.82 6.11 -15.90
C GLN A 100 5.32 4.93 -15.06
N LEU A 101 4.62 4.62 -13.96
CA LEU A 101 4.90 3.43 -13.17
C LEU A 101 4.47 2.17 -13.92
N ALA A 102 5.38 1.20 -14.07
CA ALA A 102 5.10 -0.09 -14.70
C ALA A 102 5.10 -1.24 -13.69
N HIS A 103 5.95 -1.19 -12.67
CA HIS A 103 6.09 -2.26 -11.68
C HIS A 103 6.45 -1.73 -10.30
N VAL A 104 5.98 -2.41 -9.25
CA VAL A 104 6.47 -2.18 -7.88
C VAL A 104 6.73 -3.50 -7.19
N ALA A 105 7.88 -3.62 -6.53
CA ALA A 105 8.25 -4.77 -5.73
C ALA A 105 8.86 -4.33 -4.39
N TRP A 106 8.36 -4.91 -3.30
CA TRP A 106 8.95 -4.74 -1.97
C TRP A 106 9.90 -5.90 -1.68
N SER A 107 11.08 -5.61 -1.13
CA SER A 107 12.06 -6.65 -0.81
C SER A 107 11.54 -7.61 0.27
N PRO A 108 11.81 -8.92 0.19
CA PRO A 108 11.32 -9.87 1.20
C PRO A 108 11.72 -9.56 2.65
N ASP A 109 12.83 -8.83 2.86
CA ASP A 109 13.33 -8.42 4.18
C ASP A 109 12.75 -7.08 4.67
N SER A 110 11.80 -6.53 3.92
CA SER A 110 11.13 -5.27 4.16
C SER A 110 12.02 -4.02 4.21
N LYS A 111 13.22 -4.04 3.61
CA LYS A 111 14.17 -2.92 3.66
C LYS A 111 14.12 -2.01 2.45
N ILE A 112 13.68 -2.51 1.30
CA ILE A 112 13.86 -1.84 0.01
C ILE A 112 12.56 -1.91 -0.80
N LEU A 113 12.28 -0.86 -1.55
CA LEU A 113 11.17 -0.76 -2.48
C LEU A 113 11.68 -0.40 -3.87
N LEU A 114 11.33 -1.21 -4.87
CA LEU A 114 11.70 -1.05 -6.27
C LEU A 114 10.51 -0.52 -7.06
N PHE A 115 10.72 0.54 -7.84
CA PHE A 115 9.75 1.07 -8.81
C PHE A 115 10.35 0.92 -10.20
N GLY A 116 9.76 0.03 -11.00
CA GLY A 116 10.06 -0.09 -12.42
C GLY A 116 9.23 0.91 -13.20
N MET A 117 9.91 1.75 -13.98
CA MET A 117 9.34 2.81 -14.78
C MET A 117 9.15 2.33 -16.23
N ALA A 118 8.15 2.86 -16.93
CA ALA A 118 7.81 2.45 -18.30
C ALA A 118 8.92 2.75 -19.33
N ASN A 119 9.86 3.62 -19.00
CA ASN A 119 11.05 3.93 -19.81
C ASN A 119 12.23 2.97 -19.53
N GLY A 120 12.08 1.97 -18.65
CA GLY A 120 13.12 0.99 -18.34
C GLY A 120 14.00 1.36 -17.14
N GLU A 121 13.79 2.53 -16.52
CA GLU A 121 14.46 2.89 -15.27
C GLU A 121 13.88 2.10 -14.08
N ILE A 122 14.73 1.74 -13.13
CA ILE A 122 14.37 1.14 -11.85
C ILE A 122 14.84 2.08 -10.76
N HIS A 123 13.91 2.61 -9.97
CA HIS A 123 14.22 3.42 -8.80
C HIS A 123 14.15 2.57 -7.54
N ILE A 124 15.19 2.67 -6.71
CA ILE A 124 15.33 1.94 -5.45
C ILE A 124 15.17 2.92 -4.31
N TYR A 125 14.26 2.62 -3.39
CA TYR A 125 14.01 3.39 -2.16
C TYR A 125 14.21 2.51 -0.94
N ASP A 126 14.62 3.10 0.18
CA ASP A 126 14.55 2.41 1.47
C ASP A 126 13.09 2.32 1.98
N ASN A 127 12.89 1.60 3.08
CA ASN A 127 11.57 1.44 3.70
C ASN A 127 11.03 2.70 4.40
N GLN A 128 11.76 3.81 4.38
CA GLN A 128 11.31 5.12 4.85
C GLN A 128 10.94 6.04 3.67
N GLY A 129 11.22 5.63 2.44
CA GLY A 129 10.92 6.38 1.22
C GLY A 129 12.07 7.26 0.75
N ASN A 130 13.27 7.09 1.30
CA ASN A 130 14.44 7.79 0.81
C ASN A 130 14.94 7.11 -0.46
N PHE A 131 15.19 7.92 -1.50
CA PHE A 131 15.81 7.42 -2.73
C PHE A 131 17.24 6.94 -2.46
N ILE A 132 17.54 5.71 -2.90
CA ILE A 132 18.86 5.10 -2.78
C ILE A 132 19.61 5.28 -4.10
N VAL A 133 19.07 4.75 -5.19
CA VAL A 133 19.73 4.72 -6.50
C VAL A 133 18.74 4.42 -7.63
N SER A 134 19.11 4.78 -8.86
CA SER A 134 18.43 4.33 -10.08
C SER A 134 19.34 3.44 -10.92
N ALA A 135 18.74 2.45 -11.60
CA ALA A 135 19.41 1.60 -12.57
C ALA A 135 18.59 1.56 -13.86
N GLU A 136 19.24 1.49 -15.01
CA GLU A 136 18.57 1.21 -16.28
C GLU A 136 18.70 -0.28 -16.60
N MET A 137 17.61 -0.88 -17.05
CA MET A 137 17.62 -2.25 -17.53
C MET A 137 18.19 -2.26 -18.96
N LEU A 138 19.45 -2.70 -19.09
CA LEU A 138 20.17 -2.84 -20.36
C LEU A 138 19.55 -3.89 -21.30
#